data_AF-A0A9E0HHC5-F1
#
_entry.id   AF-A0A9E0HHC5-F1
#
_cell.length_a   1.000
_cell.length_b   1.000
_cell.length_c   1.000
_cell.angle_alpha   90.00
_cell.angle_beta   90.00
_cell.angle_gamma   90.00
#
_symmetry.space_group_name_H-M   'P 1'
#
loop_
_entity.id
_entity.type
_entity.pdbx_description
1 polymer ?
#
loop_
_entity_poly.entity_id
_entity_poly.type
_entity_poly.pdbx_seq_one_letter_code
_entity_poly.pdbx_strand_id
1 'polypeptide(L)'
;MAPRSPLALVLALSIACVACGGDGDGSKTSADAVVAAWKAAKLDVSALTEVDPKPYSATACRGGTVSGVDVVLCSYGSGEDAQAAEELGLAQIGGATGAALVRGTRLLVVADRRKVDPSGRTIDAITKAWKK
;
A
#
# COMPACT_ATOMS: atom_id res chain seq x y z
N MET A 1 -25.89 43.60 51.60
CA MET A 1 -24.70 42.72 51.71
C MET A 1 -24.97 41.42 50.94
N ALA A 2 -24.23 41.18 49.85
CA ALA A 2 -23.86 39.81 49.43
C ALA A 2 -22.81 39.25 50.44
N PRO A 3 -22.28 37.99 50.40
CA PRO A 3 -22.15 37.12 49.21
C PRO A 3 -22.05 35.56 49.44
N ARG A 4 -21.74 34.85 48.35
CA ARG A 4 -20.95 33.59 48.20
C ARG A 4 -21.64 32.23 48.32
N SER A 5 -21.83 31.55 47.18
CA SER A 5 -20.92 30.46 46.77
C SER A 5 -21.28 29.85 45.41
N PRO A 6 -20.31 29.20 44.72
CA PRO A 6 -20.24 29.17 43.27
C PRO A 6 -20.53 27.81 42.63
N LEU A 7 -20.80 27.87 41.33
CA LEU A 7 -20.54 26.87 40.30
C LEU A 7 -21.06 25.44 40.52
N ALA A 8 -22.20 25.19 39.89
CA ALA A 8 -22.53 23.95 39.19
C ALA A 8 -23.19 24.41 37.86
N LEU A 9 -23.16 23.75 36.72
CA LEU A 9 -22.48 22.59 36.15
C LEU A 9 -23.09 22.54 34.73
N VAL A 10 -22.27 22.52 33.69
CA VAL A 10 -22.51 21.92 32.36
C VAL A 10 -23.76 22.34 31.56
N LEU A 11 -23.53 22.95 30.39
CA LEU A 11 -24.31 22.58 29.20
C LEU A 11 -23.40 22.58 27.96
N ALA A 12 -23.25 21.39 27.39
CA ALA A 12 -22.60 21.14 26.12
C ALA A 12 -23.46 21.65 24.96
N LEU A 13 -22.84 22.19 23.92
CA LEU A 13 -23.43 22.26 22.59
C LEU A 13 -22.36 22.03 21.53
N SER A 14 -22.59 20.99 20.72
CA SER A 14 -21.68 20.44 19.73
C SER A 14 -22.01 20.94 18.32
N ILE A 15 -20.99 20.85 17.45
CA ILE A 15 -21.03 20.66 15.99
C ILE A 15 -21.16 21.91 15.10
N ALA A 16 -20.07 22.22 14.41
CA ALA A 16 -20.11 22.63 13.01
C ALA A 16 -18.93 21.96 12.26
N CYS A 17 -19.27 21.06 11.33
CA CYS A 17 -18.37 20.42 10.38
C CYS A 17 -17.82 21.44 9.38
N VAL A 18 -16.50 21.56 9.24
CA VAL A 18 -15.88 22.11 8.04
C VAL A 18 -14.59 21.31 7.73
N ALA A 19 -14.64 20.66 6.56
CA ALA A 19 -13.53 20.16 5.77
C ALA A 19 -12.58 19.14 6.42
N CYS A 20 -12.94 17.85 6.29
CA CYS A 20 -11.97 16.76 6.21
C CYS A 20 -11.13 16.94 4.94
N GLY A 21 -10.13 17.81 5.01
CA GLY A 21 -8.99 17.78 4.11
C GLY A 21 -7.98 16.77 4.65
N GLY A 22 -7.68 15.74 3.84
CA GLY A 22 -6.52 14.87 4.05
C GLY A 22 -6.84 13.43 4.42
N ASP A 23 -7.51 12.71 3.52
CA ASP A 23 -7.49 11.23 3.51
C ASP A 23 -6.09 10.74 3.09
N GLY A 24 -5.12 10.91 4.00
CA GLY A 24 -3.78 10.30 3.93
C GLY A 24 -3.77 8.83 4.37
N ASP A 25 -4.94 8.18 4.41
CA ASP A 25 -5.12 6.83 4.94
C ASP A 25 -5.53 5.79 3.88
N GLY A 26 -6.00 6.23 2.71
CA GLY A 26 -6.34 5.32 1.61
C GLY A 26 -5.15 4.46 1.14
N SER A 27 -3.91 4.96 1.23
CA SER A 27 -2.69 4.19 0.90
C SER A 27 -2.33 3.15 1.96
N LYS A 28 -2.54 3.43 3.26
CA LYS A 28 -2.23 2.48 4.33
C LYS A 28 -3.25 1.35 4.35
N THR A 29 -4.54 1.72 4.37
CA THR A 29 -5.66 0.77 4.33
C THR A 29 -5.57 -0.18 3.12
N SER A 30 -5.13 0.32 1.95
CA SER A 30 -4.95 -0.53 0.76
C SER A 30 -3.76 -1.49 0.86
N ALA A 31 -2.61 -1.03 1.36
CA ALA A 31 -1.44 -1.88 1.54
C ALA A 31 -1.68 -2.96 2.60
N ASP A 32 -2.37 -2.60 3.69
CA ASP A 32 -2.77 -3.53 4.75
C ASP A 32 -3.73 -4.60 4.24
N ALA A 33 -4.67 -4.24 3.35
CA ALA A 33 -5.55 -5.20 2.69
C ALA A 33 -4.77 -6.20 1.80
N VAL A 34 -3.78 -5.73 1.04
CA VAL A 34 -2.92 -6.60 0.22
C VAL A 34 -2.08 -7.53 1.11
N VAL A 35 -1.49 -7.01 2.19
CA VAL A 35 -0.75 -7.81 3.17
C VAL A 35 -1.66 -8.88 3.80
N ALA A 36 -2.90 -8.53 4.13
CA ALA A 36 -3.89 -9.49 4.63
C ALA A 36 -4.21 -10.58 3.61
N ALA A 37 -4.35 -10.23 2.32
CA ALA A 37 -4.60 -11.19 1.24
C ALA A 37 -3.42 -12.16 1.07
N TRP A 38 -2.18 -11.69 1.14
CA TRP A 38 -0.99 -12.55 1.12
C TRP A 38 -0.91 -13.48 2.32
N LYS A 39 -1.17 -12.97 3.53
CA LYS A 39 -1.23 -13.80 4.75
C LYS A 39 -2.34 -14.84 4.67
N ALA A 40 -3.52 -14.49 4.14
CA ALA A 40 -4.62 -15.44 3.91
C ALA A 40 -4.26 -16.53 2.88
N ALA A 41 -3.37 -16.22 1.93
CA ALA A 41 -2.78 -17.18 1.02
C ALA A 41 -1.62 -18.00 1.64
N LYS A 42 -1.37 -17.87 2.96
CA LYS A 42 -0.30 -18.53 3.71
C LYS A 42 1.10 -18.15 3.22
N LEU A 43 1.26 -16.95 2.65
CA LEU A 43 2.55 -16.40 2.29
C LEU A 43 3.16 -15.68 3.50
N ASP A 44 4.46 -15.87 3.71
CA ASP A 44 5.22 -15.09 4.68
C ASP A 44 5.43 -13.67 4.15
N VAL A 45 5.20 -12.63 4.94
CA VAL A 45 5.30 -11.23 4.51
C VAL A 45 6.21 -10.49 5.47
N SER A 46 7.32 -9.95 4.96
CA SER A 46 8.19 -9.08 5.76
C SER A 46 7.53 -7.73 6.01
N ALA A 47 8.13 -6.93 6.89
CA ALA A 47 7.76 -5.52 6.98
C ALA A 47 7.88 -4.86 5.59
N LEU A 48 6.85 -4.11 5.20
CA LEU A 48 6.88 -3.27 4.00
C LEU A 48 7.29 -1.86 4.41
N THR A 49 8.45 -1.42 3.97
CA THR A 49 9.01 -0.09 4.30
C THR A 49 8.90 0.84 3.11
N GLU A 50 8.94 2.15 3.35
CA GLU A 50 8.97 3.14 2.27
C GLU A 50 10.18 2.91 1.37
N VAL A 51 9.96 3.00 0.05
CA VAL A 51 11.01 2.94 -0.97
C VAL A 51 10.85 4.14 -1.90
N ASP A 52 11.93 4.54 -2.58
CA ASP A 52 11.90 5.69 -3.49
C ASP A 52 10.81 5.50 -4.57
N PRO A 53 9.82 6.39 -4.64
CA PRO A 53 8.75 6.27 -5.62
C PRO A 53 9.12 6.80 -7.01
N LYS A 54 10.22 7.57 -7.13
CA LYS A 54 10.62 8.19 -8.40
C LYS A 54 10.83 7.19 -9.55
N PRO A 55 11.47 6.02 -9.35
CA PRO A 55 11.67 5.03 -10.42
C PRO A 55 10.36 4.45 -10.98
N TYR A 56 9.25 4.61 -10.25
CA TYR A 56 7.92 4.11 -10.60
C TYR A 56 6.95 5.22 -11.00
N SER A 57 7.42 6.49 -11.06
CA SER A 57 6.56 7.67 -11.23
C SER A 57 5.35 7.69 -10.28
N ALA A 58 5.53 7.17 -9.07
CA ALA A 58 4.46 6.98 -8.09
C ALA A 58 4.39 8.13 -7.08
N THR A 59 3.26 8.22 -6.37
CA THR A 59 3.12 9.14 -5.23
C THR A 59 3.78 8.59 -3.97
N ALA A 60 3.71 7.27 -3.76
CA ALA A 60 4.33 6.57 -2.66
C ALA A 60 4.56 5.12 -3.08
N CYS A 61 5.64 4.51 -2.59
CA CYS A 61 5.90 3.09 -2.75
C CYS A 61 6.33 2.47 -1.42
N ARG A 62 5.94 1.21 -1.22
CA ARG A 62 6.39 0.39 -0.11
C ARG A 62 6.96 -0.93 -0.63
N GLY A 63 8.14 -1.29 -0.17
CA GLY A 63 8.87 -2.47 -0.60
C GLY A 63 9.17 -3.41 0.55
N GLY A 64 9.29 -4.69 0.23
CA GLY A 64 9.67 -5.74 1.15
C GLY A 64 9.76 -7.07 0.43
N THR A 65 9.47 -8.15 1.15
CA THR A 65 9.59 -9.50 0.63
C THR A 65 8.35 -10.31 1.00
N VAL A 66 7.91 -11.16 0.09
CA VAL A 66 6.83 -12.12 0.31
C VAL A 66 7.38 -13.50 0.00
N SER A 67 7.51 -14.34 1.04
CA SER A 67 8.09 -15.68 0.95
C SER A 67 9.46 -15.68 0.27
N GLY A 68 10.28 -14.67 0.58
CA GLY A 68 11.62 -14.48 0.02
C GLY A 68 11.69 -13.83 -1.36
N VAL A 69 10.55 -13.55 -2.02
CA VAL A 69 10.50 -12.85 -3.31
C VAL A 69 10.32 -11.35 -3.08
N ASP A 70 11.05 -10.51 -3.80
CA ASP A 70 10.99 -9.06 -3.62
C ASP A 70 9.68 -8.51 -4.18
N VAL A 71 8.99 -7.66 -3.41
CA VAL A 71 7.76 -6.99 -3.83
C VAL A 71 7.85 -5.49 -3.59
N VAL A 72 7.25 -4.71 -4.49
CA VAL A 72 7.04 -3.28 -4.33
C VAL A 72 5.58 -2.97 -4.67
N LEU A 73 4.90 -2.26 -3.78
CA LEU A 73 3.56 -1.74 -3.96
C LEU A 73 3.63 -0.22 -4.11
N CYS A 74 3.14 0.29 -5.23
CA CYS A 74 3.12 1.72 -5.51
C CYS A 74 1.69 2.26 -5.64
N SER A 75 1.52 3.50 -5.21
CA SER A 75 0.25 4.23 -5.16
C SER A 75 0.29 5.41 -6.12
N TYR A 76 -0.83 5.64 -6.81
CA TYR A 76 -0.99 6.72 -7.80
C TYR A 76 -2.22 7.57 -7.49
N GLY A 77 -2.26 8.78 -8.07
CA GLY A 77 -3.42 9.65 -7.98
C GLY A 77 -4.59 9.17 -8.85
N SER A 78 -4.29 8.57 -10.00
CA SER A 78 -5.28 8.02 -10.94
C SER A 78 -4.92 6.61 -11.40
N GLY A 79 -5.88 5.92 -11.99
CA GLY A 79 -5.64 4.60 -12.60
C GLY A 79 -4.88 4.70 -13.91
N GLU A 80 -5.01 5.81 -14.63
CA GLU A 80 -4.26 6.10 -15.86
C GLU A 80 -2.76 6.26 -15.56
N ASP A 81 -2.41 6.98 -14.49
CA ASP A 81 -1.01 7.11 -14.04
C ASP A 81 -0.43 5.75 -13.64
N ALA A 82 -1.22 4.94 -12.93
CA ALA A 82 -0.79 3.59 -12.54
C ALA A 82 -0.57 2.70 -13.77
N GLN A 83 -1.48 2.76 -14.75
CA GLN A 83 -1.39 2.00 -15.99
C GLN A 83 -0.18 2.42 -16.83
N ALA A 84 0.09 3.72 -16.94
CA ALA A 84 1.27 4.25 -17.63
C ALA A 84 2.59 3.84 -16.95
N ALA A 85 2.55 3.56 -15.64
CA ALA A 85 3.71 3.15 -14.87
C ALA A 85 4.00 1.63 -14.90
N GLU A 86 3.16 0.81 -15.56
CA GLU A 86 3.38 -0.65 -15.65
C GLU A 86 4.74 -0.97 -16.27
N GLU A 87 5.09 -0.30 -17.38
CA GLU A 87 6.36 -0.49 -18.07
C GLU A 87 7.56 -0.05 -17.22
N LEU A 88 7.39 1.00 -16.41
CA LEU A 88 8.41 1.44 -15.45
C LEU A 88 8.62 0.37 -14.37
N GLY A 89 7.52 -0.23 -13.89
CA GLY A 89 7.56 -1.35 -12.97
C GLY A 89 8.29 -2.57 -13.55
N LEU A 90 8.01 -2.92 -14.81
CA LEU A 90 8.71 -3.99 -15.53
C LEU A 90 10.21 -3.71 -15.64
N ALA A 91 10.58 -2.47 -15.98
CA ALA A 91 11.98 -2.07 -16.06
C ALA A 91 12.73 -2.25 -14.72
N GLN A 92 12.05 -2.07 -13.58
CA GLN A 92 12.67 -2.30 -12.26
C GLN A 92 12.98 -3.77 -11.98
N ILE A 93 12.28 -4.72 -12.61
CA ILE A 93 12.57 -6.16 -12.48
C ILE A 93 13.98 -6.45 -13.03
N GLY A 94 14.38 -5.75 -14.09
CA GLY A 94 15.66 -5.95 -14.77
C GLY A 94 15.75 -7.35 -15.38
N GLY A 95 16.87 -8.04 -15.17
CA GLY A 95 17.08 -9.41 -15.67
C GLY A 95 16.49 -10.52 -14.79
N ALA A 96 15.75 -10.18 -13.73
CA ALA A 96 15.13 -11.16 -12.84
C ALA A 96 13.84 -11.73 -13.44
N THR A 97 13.41 -12.91 -12.96
CA THR A 97 12.05 -13.38 -13.23
C THR A 97 11.07 -12.58 -12.36
N GLY A 98 9.99 -12.07 -12.94
CA GLY A 98 9.10 -11.19 -12.22
C GLY A 98 7.84 -10.80 -13.00
N ALA A 99 7.02 -9.96 -12.39
CA ALA A 99 5.83 -9.38 -13.00
C ALA A 99 5.59 -7.95 -12.46
N ALA A 100 5.05 -7.08 -13.31
CA ALA A 100 4.43 -5.83 -12.90
C ALA A 100 2.94 -5.90 -13.24
N LEU A 101 2.07 -5.46 -12.34
CA LEU A 101 0.62 -5.56 -12.50
C LEU A 101 -0.07 -4.32 -11.94
N VAL A 102 -1.03 -3.79 -12.69
CA VAL A 102 -1.81 -2.60 -12.30
C VAL A 102 -3.24 -2.98 -11.92
N ARG A 103 -3.75 -2.38 -10.84
CA ARG A 103 -5.15 -2.51 -10.39
C ARG A 103 -5.64 -1.21 -9.79
N GLY A 104 -6.56 -0.54 -10.48
CA GLY A 104 -7.03 0.79 -10.08
C GLY A 104 -5.85 1.75 -9.98
N THR A 105 -5.68 2.42 -8.85
CA THR A 105 -4.61 3.40 -8.60
C THR A 105 -3.34 2.79 -8.00
N ARG A 106 -3.07 1.50 -8.27
CA ARG A 106 -2.00 0.73 -7.65
C ARG A 106 -1.20 -0.06 -8.68
N LEU A 107 0.10 -0.14 -8.44
CA LEU A 107 1.03 -1.02 -9.15
C LEU A 107 1.66 -2.00 -8.15
N LEU A 108 1.68 -3.28 -8.49
CA LEU A 108 2.48 -4.30 -7.84
C LEU A 108 3.65 -4.66 -8.76
N VAL A 109 4.86 -4.65 -8.23
CA VAL A 109 6.06 -5.19 -8.89
C VAL A 109 6.58 -6.34 -8.04
N VAL A 110 6.85 -7.47 -8.68
CA VAL A 110 7.40 -8.68 -8.07
C VAL A 110 8.66 -9.08 -8.82
N ALA A 111 9.76 -9.35 -8.13
CA ALA A 111 11.02 -9.77 -8.73
C ALA A 111 11.72 -10.84 -7.89
N ASP A 112 12.01 -11.98 -8.50
CA ASP A 112 12.85 -13.02 -7.90
C ASP A 112 14.34 -12.75 -8.16
N ARG A 113 14.86 -11.69 -7.54
CA ARG A 113 16.28 -11.30 -7.69
C ARG A 113 17.23 -12.31 -7.04
N ARG A 114 16.74 -13.03 -6.04
CA ARG A 114 17.50 -14.01 -5.25
C ARG A 114 17.41 -15.44 -5.79
N LYS A 115 16.64 -15.66 -6.86
CA LYS A 115 16.42 -16.98 -7.48
C LYS A 115 15.85 -18.00 -6.48
N VAL A 116 15.00 -17.53 -5.56
CA VAL A 116 14.36 -18.36 -4.54
C VAL A 116 13.06 -18.99 -5.05
N ASP A 117 12.54 -18.53 -6.18
CA ASP A 117 11.37 -19.10 -6.87
C ASP A 117 11.69 -19.53 -8.31
N PRO A 118 12.57 -20.53 -8.50
CA PRO A 118 12.91 -21.04 -9.84
C PRO A 118 11.69 -21.63 -10.58
N SER A 119 10.60 -21.91 -9.86
CA SER A 119 9.37 -22.48 -10.41
C SER A 119 8.32 -21.45 -10.81
N GLY A 120 8.48 -20.18 -10.40
CA GLY A 120 7.46 -19.13 -10.54
C GLY A 120 6.20 -19.33 -9.70
N ARG A 121 6.14 -20.35 -8.83
CA ARG A 121 4.94 -20.69 -8.04
C ARG A 121 4.65 -19.64 -6.97
N THR A 122 5.70 -19.10 -6.35
CA THR A 122 5.55 -18.05 -5.35
C THR A 122 5.10 -16.76 -6.01
N ILE A 123 5.68 -16.39 -7.17
CA ILE A 123 5.22 -15.25 -7.97
C ILE A 123 3.75 -15.41 -8.39
N ASP A 124 3.35 -16.58 -8.86
CA ASP A 124 1.95 -16.89 -9.20
C ASP A 124 1.02 -16.74 -7.97
N ALA A 125 1.42 -17.26 -6.82
CA ALA A 125 0.64 -17.14 -5.59
C ALA A 125 0.50 -15.68 -5.12
N ILE A 126 1.60 -14.91 -5.15
CA ILE A 126 1.62 -13.48 -4.79
C ILE A 126 0.66 -12.70 -5.69
N THR A 127 0.77 -12.88 -7.01
CA THR A 127 -0.01 -12.14 -7.98
C THR A 127 -1.49 -12.55 -7.98
N LYS A 128 -1.81 -13.83 -7.79
CA LYS A 128 -3.21 -14.29 -7.62
C LYS A 128 -3.85 -13.74 -6.36
N ALA A 129 -3.13 -13.72 -5.24
CA ALA A 129 -3.65 -13.15 -3.99
C ALA A 129 -3.91 -11.65 -4.11
N TRP A 130 -3.06 -10.91 -4.84
CA TRP A 130 -3.24 -9.48 -5.08
C TRP A 130 -4.41 -9.13 -6.02
N LYS A 131 -4.76 -10.02 -6.96
CA LYS A 131 -5.89 -9.83 -7.89
C LYS A 131 -7.26 -9.98 -7.22
N LYS A 132 -7.35 -10.60 -6.05
CA LYS A 132 -8.59 -10.73 -5.27
C LYS A 132 -8.96 -9.37 -4.67
#